data_AF-A0A9Q9YZK3-F1
#
_entry.id   AF-A0A9Q9YZK3-F1
#
_cell.length_a   1.000
_cell.length_b   1.000
_cell.length_c   1.000
_cell.angle_alpha   90.00
_cell.angle_beta   90.00
_cell.angle_gamma   90.00
#
_symmetry.space_group_name_H-M   'P 1'
#
loop_
_entity.id
_entity.type
_entity.pdbx_description
1 polymer ?
#
loop_
_entity_poly.entity_id
_entity_poly.type
_entity_poly.pdbx_seq_one_letter_code
_entity_poly.pdbx_strand_id
1 'polypeptide(L)'
;MDGVILRNLVSCSSEDNTHRAESLLSSDTNRKWKAARPAEKHVSVILQLEKEEQIHSIDIGNEGSAFIEVLVGHSTSVKDQNFEVLLVTSSFMSPTESRNGTNTNRVRFFGPSQLLKATAQEKWDCVKIVCSQPYSKSLAYGVAFIKLHSPPDADDVPVSTPPKLTKLGQFRVRDESPSSGSDIQPGSLFFGRDSAAKTSTGLKGNALHRINGHCL
;
A
#
# COMPACT_ATOMS: atom_id res chain seq x y z
N MET A 1 -12.91 -4.08 -16.57
CA MET A 1 -11.69 -4.74 -16.06
C MET A 1 -12.08 -6.11 -15.58
N ASP A 2 -11.72 -7.13 -16.35
CA ASP A 2 -11.91 -8.51 -15.94
C ASP A 2 -10.86 -8.88 -14.89
N GLY A 3 -11.31 -9.50 -13.81
CA GLY A 3 -10.41 -10.06 -12.80
C GLY A 3 -9.92 -11.41 -13.27
N VAL A 4 -8.62 -11.67 -13.12
CA VAL A 4 -8.05 -13.00 -13.37
C VAL A 4 -8.55 -13.95 -12.28
N ILE A 5 -9.14 -15.08 -12.70
CA ILE A 5 -9.79 -16.04 -11.81
C ILE A 5 -8.78 -17.12 -11.39
N LEU A 6 -8.69 -17.37 -10.09
CA LEU A 6 -7.90 -18.44 -9.50
C LEU A 6 -8.75 -19.72 -9.44
N ARG A 7 -8.26 -20.80 -10.05
CA ARG A 7 -9.00 -22.05 -10.23
C ARG A 7 -8.67 -23.09 -9.16
N ASN A 8 -7.38 -23.41 -9.04
CA ASN A 8 -6.91 -24.55 -8.24
C ASN A 8 -5.71 -24.17 -7.38
N LEU A 9 -5.55 -24.83 -6.23
CA LEU A 9 -4.29 -24.89 -5.50
C LEU A 9 -3.42 -25.99 -6.12
N VAL A 10 -2.23 -25.63 -6.63
CA VAL A 10 -1.28 -26.59 -7.25
C VAL A 10 -0.35 -27.17 -6.18
N SER A 11 0.22 -26.30 -5.36
CA SER A 11 1.19 -26.67 -4.35
C SER A 11 1.20 -25.66 -3.21
N CYS A 12 1.48 -26.14 -2.01
CA CYS A 12 1.66 -25.31 -0.82
C CYS A 12 2.81 -25.87 0.00
N SER A 13 3.75 -25.02 0.42
CA SER A 13 4.89 -25.44 1.23
C SER A 13 4.49 -25.68 2.70
N SER A 14 3.55 -24.89 3.21
CA SER A 14 3.10 -24.92 4.60
C SER A 14 1.74 -24.25 4.73
N GLU A 15 0.80 -24.91 5.40
CA GLU A 15 -0.54 -24.38 5.65
C GLU A 15 -1.07 -24.73 7.03
N ASP A 16 -1.78 -23.79 7.63
CA ASP A 16 -2.52 -23.98 8.88
C ASP A 16 -3.80 -24.80 8.67
N ASN A 17 -4.25 -25.52 9.71
CA ASN A 17 -5.45 -26.36 9.63
C ASN A 17 -6.75 -25.56 9.43
N THR A 18 -6.80 -24.33 9.95
CA THR A 18 -7.95 -23.43 9.82
C THR A 18 -7.77 -22.47 8.64
N HIS A 19 -6.56 -21.92 8.50
CA HIS A 19 -6.21 -20.93 7.49
C HIS A 19 -5.43 -21.56 6.32
N ARG A 20 -6.12 -22.45 5.60
CA ARG A 20 -5.58 -23.23 4.47
C ARG A 20 -5.31 -22.37 3.23
N ALA A 21 -4.38 -22.82 2.38
CA ALA A 21 -4.05 -22.14 1.13
C ALA A 21 -5.22 -22.04 0.15
N GLU A 22 -6.11 -23.04 0.14
CA GLU A 22 -7.34 -23.04 -0.67
C GLU A 22 -8.27 -21.85 -0.38
N SER A 23 -8.15 -21.23 0.79
CA SER A 23 -8.88 -20.01 1.15
C SER A 23 -8.64 -18.87 0.17
N LEU A 24 -7.47 -18.82 -0.47
CA LEU A 24 -7.10 -17.79 -1.43
C LEU A 24 -7.88 -17.88 -2.76
N LEU A 25 -8.48 -19.04 -3.06
CA LEU A 25 -9.31 -19.23 -4.25
C LEU A 25 -10.69 -18.57 -4.09
N SER A 26 -11.11 -18.32 -2.85
CA SER A 26 -12.35 -17.64 -2.53
C SER A 26 -12.14 -16.13 -2.56
N SER A 27 -13.12 -15.39 -3.10
CA SER A 27 -13.13 -13.94 -3.08
C SER A 27 -13.51 -13.33 -1.72
N ASP A 28 -13.78 -14.18 -0.71
CA ASP A 28 -14.18 -13.77 0.63
C ASP A 28 -13.02 -13.16 1.42
N THR A 29 -13.17 -11.90 1.84
CA THR A 29 -12.14 -11.13 2.58
C THR A 29 -11.85 -11.65 3.99
N ASN A 30 -12.68 -12.56 4.50
CA ASN A 30 -12.52 -13.15 5.84
C ASN A 30 -11.67 -14.41 5.84
N ARG A 31 -11.39 -15.00 4.68
CA ARG A 31 -10.57 -16.19 4.56
C ARG A 31 -9.13 -15.78 4.25
N LYS A 32 -8.17 -16.47 4.87
CA LYS A 32 -6.75 -16.13 4.81
C LYS A 32 -5.94 -17.41 4.76
N TRP A 33 -4.73 -17.32 4.23
CA TRP A 33 -3.73 -18.38 4.28
C TRP A 33 -2.62 -18.02 5.25
N LYS A 34 -2.24 -18.97 6.10
CA LYS A 34 -1.12 -18.84 7.05
C LYS A 34 -0.26 -20.10 7.01
N ALA A 35 1.03 -19.93 7.30
CA ALA A 35 1.95 -21.03 7.55
C ALA A 35 1.44 -21.94 8.69
N ALA A 36 1.73 -23.24 8.59
CA ALA A 36 1.38 -24.23 9.60
C ALA A 36 2.02 -23.93 10.96
N ARG A 37 3.25 -23.39 10.96
CA ARG A 37 3.99 -23.08 12.18
C ARG A 37 4.56 -21.65 12.13
N PRO A 38 4.64 -20.96 13.29
CA PRO A 38 5.45 -19.77 13.42
C PRO A 38 6.94 -20.03 13.14
N ALA A 39 7.70 -18.97 12.89
CA ALA A 39 9.16 -18.99 12.66
C ALA A 39 9.65 -19.73 11.39
N GLU A 40 8.77 -20.14 10.49
CA GLU A 40 9.18 -20.65 9.18
C GLU A 40 9.92 -19.53 8.42
N LYS A 41 11.04 -19.85 7.75
CA LYS A 41 11.88 -18.82 7.10
C LYS A 41 11.21 -18.23 5.86
N HIS A 42 10.61 -19.10 5.06
CA HIS A 42 9.87 -18.77 3.86
C HIS A 42 8.74 -19.78 3.71
N VAL A 43 7.60 -19.33 3.23
CA VAL A 43 6.49 -20.19 2.82
C VAL A 43 6.01 -19.77 1.44
N SER A 44 5.55 -20.73 0.65
CA SER A 44 5.11 -20.50 -0.70
C SER A 44 3.84 -21.26 -1.04
N VAL A 45 3.06 -20.67 -1.93
CA VAL A 45 1.85 -21.26 -2.49
C VAL A 45 1.84 -21.05 -3.99
N ILE A 46 1.41 -22.06 -4.74
CA ILE A 46 1.27 -22.01 -6.20
C ILE A 46 -0.21 -22.21 -6.52
N LEU A 47 -0.78 -21.23 -7.20
CA LEU A 47 -2.18 -21.19 -7.61
C LEU A 47 -2.25 -21.25 -9.13
N GLN A 48 -3.15 -22.07 -9.66
CA GLN A 48 -3.43 -22.17 -11.08
C GLN A 48 -4.57 -21.21 -11.44
N LEU A 49 -4.41 -20.47 -12.52
CA LEU A 49 -5.42 -19.60 -13.11
C LEU A 49 -6.44 -20.43 -13.90
N GLU A 50 -7.64 -19.89 -14.11
CA GLU A 50 -8.67 -20.58 -14.89
C GLU A 50 -8.29 -20.72 -16.36
N LYS A 51 -7.65 -19.68 -16.91
CA LYS A 51 -7.14 -19.62 -18.28
C LYS A 51 -5.79 -18.89 -18.28
N GLU A 52 -5.03 -19.08 -19.36
CA GLU A 52 -3.73 -18.42 -19.53
C GLU A 52 -3.94 -16.93 -19.86
N GLU A 53 -3.47 -16.03 -19.00
CA GLU A 53 -3.72 -14.59 -19.10
C GLU A 53 -2.49 -13.74 -18.82
N GLN A 54 -2.53 -12.51 -19.35
CA GLN A 54 -1.56 -11.49 -19.01
C GLN A 54 -1.97 -10.81 -17.69
N ILE A 55 -1.00 -10.57 -16.80
CA ILE A 55 -1.24 -9.90 -15.52
C ILE A 55 -0.79 -8.44 -15.62
N HIS A 56 -1.74 -7.52 -15.49
CA HIS A 56 -1.51 -6.08 -15.59
C HIS A 56 -1.24 -5.42 -14.24
N SER A 57 -1.96 -5.84 -13.20
CA SER A 57 -1.78 -5.33 -11.84
C SER A 57 -2.14 -6.39 -10.79
N ILE A 58 -1.62 -6.20 -9.57
CA ILE A 58 -1.74 -7.14 -8.47
C ILE A 58 -2.15 -6.38 -7.20
N ASP A 59 -3.16 -6.86 -6.51
CA ASP A 59 -3.55 -6.37 -5.19
C ASP A 59 -3.26 -7.46 -4.15
N ILE A 60 -2.57 -7.11 -3.08
CA ILE A 60 -2.17 -8.07 -2.05
C ILE A 60 -2.61 -7.56 -0.69
N GLY A 61 -3.41 -8.37 0.01
CA GLY A 61 -3.71 -8.19 1.43
C GLY A 61 -2.77 -9.03 2.28
N ASN A 62 -1.96 -8.38 3.12
CA ASN A 62 -1.03 -9.09 4.00
C ASN A 62 -1.75 -9.83 5.15
N GLU A 63 -1.10 -10.86 5.67
CA GLU A 63 -1.42 -11.50 6.95
C GLU A 63 -0.11 -11.77 7.70
N GLY A 64 0.55 -10.70 8.15
CA GLY A 64 1.74 -10.79 9.01
C GLY A 64 3.06 -11.13 8.30
N SER A 65 3.12 -11.14 6.97
CA SER A 65 4.36 -11.30 6.21
C SER A 65 5.16 -9.99 6.16
N ALA A 66 6.49 -10.06 6.30
CA ALA A 66 7.34 -8.88 6.16
C ALA A 66 7.62 -8.57 4.70
N PHE A 67 7.89 -9.62 3.91
CA PHE A 67 8.09 -9.51 2.48
C PHE A 67 7.22 -10.52 1.75
N ILE A 68 6.69 -10.09 0.60
CA ILE A 68 5.95 -10.93 -0.32
C ILE A 68 6.54 -10.72 -1.71
N GLU A 69 6.79 -11.82 -2.41
CA GLU A 69 7.24 -11.89 -3.79
C GLU A 69 6.20 -12.67 -4.60
N VAL A 70 5.97 -12.26 -5.85
CA VAL A 70 5.08 -12.97 -6.77
C VAL A 70 5.86 -13.36 -8.01
N LEU A 71 5.83 -14.65 -8.29
CA LEU A 71 6.39 -15.25 -9.48
C LEU A 71 5.26 -15.85 -10.33
N VAL A 72 5.53 -16.05 -11.61
CA VAL A 72 4.60 -16.63 -12.56
C VAL A 72 5.29 -17.72 -13.35
N GLY A 73 4.51 -18.65 -13.88
CA GLY A 73 5.04 -19.74 -14.67
C GLY A 73 3.90 -20.45 -15.40
N HIS A 74 4.26 -21.53 -16.08
CA HIS A 74 3.28 -22.39 -16.73
C HIS A 74 2.91 -23.59 -15.84
N SER A 75 1.71 -24.17 -16.00
CA SER A 75 1.32 -25.42 -15.33
C SER A 75 2.21 -26.60 -15.68
N THR A 76 2.91 -26.53 -16.82
CA THR A 76 3.95 -27.48 -17.23
C THR A 76 5.28 -27.30 -16.47
N SER A 77 5.42 -26.22 -15.68
CA SER A 77 6.60 -25.98 -14.84
C SER A 77 6.65 -26.94 -13.67
N VAL A 78 7.38 -28.05 -13.86
CA VAL A 78 7.59 -29.08 -12.81
C VAL A 78 8.59 -28.63 -11.74
N LYS A 79 9.38 -27.60 -12.02
CA LYS A 79 10.46 -27.13 -11.14
C LYS A 79 10.27 -25.67 -10.77
N ASP A 80 10.60 -25.37 -9.51
CA ASP A 80 10.63 -24.01 -8.97
C ASP A 80 11.51 -23.02 -9.77
N GLN A 81 12.50 -23.52 -10.52
CA GLN A 81 13.40 -22.72 -11.36
C GLN A 81 12.73 -22.19 -12.64
N ASN A 82 11.57 -22.73 -13.02
CA ASN A 82 10.84 -22.31 -14.21
C ASN A 82 9.80 -21.22 -13.91
N PHE A 83 9.83 -20.67 -12.69
CA PHE A 83 9.01 -19.52 -12.32
C PHE A 83 9.82 -18.24 -12.47
N GLU A 84 9.22 -17.26 -13.12
CA GLU A 84 9.80 -15.94 -13.37
C GLU A 84 9.24 -14.90 -12.42
N VAL A 85 10.07 -13.96 -11.98
CA VAL A 85 9.65 -12.92 -11.03
C VAL A 85 8.78 -11.88 -11.72
N LEU A 86 7.49 -11.82 -11.36
CA LEU A 86 6.57 -10.79 -11.84
C LEU A 86 6.57 -9.56 -10.93
N LEU A 87 6.51 -9.77 -9.61
CA LEU A 87 6.65 -8.74 -8.60
C LEU A 87 7.85 -9.08 -7.73
N VAL A 88 8.87 -8.23 -7.80
CA VAL A 88 10.05 -8.34 -6.93
C VAL A 88 9.67 -8.32 -5.46
N THR A 89 10.46 -9.01 -4.63
CA THR A 89 10.31 -9.04 -3.17
C THR A 89 9.97 -7.65 -2.60
N SER A 90 8.73 -7.51 -2.12
CA SER A 90 8.13 -6.25 -1.72
C SER A 90 7.84 -6.24 -0.23
N SER A 91 8.19 -5.15 0.47
CA SER A 91 7.98 -5.04 1.93
C SER A 91 6.52 -4.70 2.28
N PHE A 92 5.93 -5.45 3.21
CA PHE A 92 4.61 -5.20 3.79
C PHE A 92 4.67 -4.84 5.27
N MET A 93 5.74 -5.21 5.96
CA MET A 93 6.00 -4.79 7.35
C MET A 93 7.46 -4.36 7.50
N SER A 94 7.66 -3.31 8.28
CA SER A 94 9.00 -2.94 8.76
C SER A 94 9.47 -3.90 9.85
N PRO A 95 10.78 -3.97 10.15
CA PRO A 95 11.29 -4.81 11.23
C PRO A 95 10.65 -4.52 12.59
N THR A 96 10.31 -3.26 12.87
CA THR A 96 9.64 -2.84 14.11
C THR A 96 8.19 -3.31 14.15
N GLU A 97 7.46 -3.15 13.05
CA GLU A 97 6.08 -3.65 12.93
C GLU A 97 6.02 -5.16 13.11
N SER A 98 6.95 -5.89 12.49
CA SER A 98 7.05 -7.35 12.61
C SER A 98 7.31 -7.83 14.04
N ARG A 99 8.24 -7.19 14.76
CA ARG A 99 8.54 -7.55 16.16
C ARG A 99 7.36 -7.28 17.10
N ASN A 100 6.64 -6.19 16.84
CA ASN A 100 5.53 -5.76 17.68
C ASN A 100 4.18 -6.38 17.26
N GLY A 101 4.11 -7.05 16.11
CA GLY A 101 2.86 -7.62 15.58
C GLY A 101 1.81 -6.57 15.21
N THR A 102 2.24 -5.40 14.73
CA THR A 102 1.35 -4.28 14.36
C THR A 102 1.23 -4.17 12.84
N ASN A 103 0.11 -3.64 12.34
CA ASN A 103 -0.14 -3.46 10.89
C ASN A 103 0.02 -4.74 10.05
N THR A 104 -0.34 -5.91 10.59
CA THR A 104 -0.18 -7.21 9.92
C THR A 104 -1.06 -7.35 8.67
N ASN A 105 -2.16 -6.59 8.58
CA ASN A 105 -3.18 -6.72 7.54
C ASN A 105 -3.07 -5.64 6.46
N ARG A 106 -1.88 -5.07 6.24
CA ARG A 106 -1.64 -4.01 5.26
C ARG A 106 -1.98 -4.50 3.84
N VAL A 107 -2.78 -3.73 3.12
CA VAL A 107 -3.08 -3.98 1.70
C VAL A 107 -2.18 -3.09 0.84
N ARG A 108 -1.63 -3.63 -0.25
CA ARG A 108 -0.87 -2.88 -1.25
C ARG A 108 -1.37 -3.18 -2.65
N PHE A 109 -1.35 -2.15 -3.50
CA PHE A 109 -1.72 -2.20 -4.90
C PHE A 109 -0.46 -2.02 -5.75
N PHE A 110 -0.20 -2.96 -6.65
CA PHE A 110 0.94 -2.97 -7.55
C PHE A 110 0.44 -2.77 -8.97
N GLY A 111 0.56 -1.54 -9.46
CA GLY A 111 0.25 -1.22 -10.84
C GLY A 111 1.31 -1.72 -11.82
N PRO A 112 1.10 -1.54 -13.14
CA PRO A 112 1.98 -2.07 -14.19
C PRO A 112 3.42 -1.58 -14.11
N SER A 113 3.63 -0.38 -13.57
CA SER A 113 4.97 0.22 -13.40
C SER A 113 5.81 -0.44 -12.29
N GLN A 114 5.16 -1.19 -11.39
CA GLN A 114 5.82 -1.89 -10.28
C GLN A 114 6.07 -3.38 -10.61
N LEU A 115 5.51 -3.88 -11.72
CA LEU A 115 5.74 -5.24 -12.19
C LEU A 115 6.92 -5.29 -13.16
N LEU A 116 7.57 -6.45 -13.24
CA LEU A 116 8.64 -6.67 -14.20
C LEU A 116 8.06 -6.71 -15.62
N LYS A 117 8.43 -5.74 -16.46
CA LYS A 117 7.83 -5.57 -17.80
C LYS A 117 7.99 -6.77 -18.72
N ALA A 118 9.14 -7.45 -18.68
CA ALA A 118 9.39 -8.61 -19.53
C ALA A 118 8.38 -9.73 -19.24
N THR A 119 8.27 -10.11 -17.97
CA THR A 119 7.35 -11.15 -17.50
C THR A 119 5.88 -10.71 -17.57
N ALA A 120 5.57 -9.43 -17.32
CA ALA A 120 4.20 -8.91 -17.37
C ALA A 120 3.62 -8.80 -18.80
N GLN A 121 4.45 -8.88 -19.85
CA GLN A 121 4.00 -8.86 -21.25
C GLN A 121 3.56 -10.23 -21.76
N GLU A 122 3.97 -11.29 -21.08
CA GLU A 122 3.65 -12.67 -21.43
C GLU A 122 2.36 -13.13 -20.74
N LYS A 123 1.86 -14.29 -21.18
CA LYS A 123 0.68 -14.92 -20.58
C LYS A 123 1.12 -16.10 -19.72
N TRP A 124 0.44 -16.26 -18.60
CA TRP A 124 0.77 -17.27 -17.60
C TRP A 124 -0.52 -17.96 -17.15
N ASP A 125 -0.42 -19.19 -16.68
CA ASP A 125 -1.53 -19.95 -16.11
C ASP A 125 -1.25 -20.41 -14.66
N CYS A 126 -0.07 -20.11 -14.11
CA CYS A 126 0.30 -20.38 -12.72
C CYS A 126 0.93 -19.15 -12.07
N VAL A 127 0.59 -18.93 -10.80
CA VAL A 127 1.12 -17.84 -9.97
C VAL A 127 1.64 -18.42 -8.66
N LYS A 128 2.90 -18.13 -8.36
CA LYS A 128 3.58 -18.53 -7.12
C LYS A 128 3.76 -17.32 -6.23
N ILE A 129 3.32 -17.43 -4.99
CA ILE A 129 3.45 -16.38 -3.98
C ILE A 129 4.43 -16.88 -2.93
N VAL A 130 5.46 -16.10 -2.65
CA VAL A 130 6.48 -16.42 -1.65
C VAL A 130 6.43 -15.37 -0.55
N CYS A 131 6.22 -15.82 0.68
CA CYS A 131 6.15 -14.98 1.86
C CYS A 131 7.35 -15.25 2.77
N SER A 132 7.86 -14.20 3.41
CA SER A 132 8.90 -14.33 4.44
C SER A 132 8.70 -13.37 5.61
N GLN A 133 9.10 -13.82 6.80
CA GLN A 133 9.05 -13.04 8.03
C GLN A 133 10.32 -13.27 8.87
N PRO A 134 11.45 -12.64 8.52
CA PRO A 134 12.71 -12.87 9.22
C PRO A 134 12.79 -12.18 10.59
N TYR A 135 11.89 -11.23 10.88
CA TYR A 135 11.98 -10.37 12.06
C TYR A 135 11.12 -10.85 13.24
N SER A 136 10.26 -11.86 13.04
CA SER A 136 9.41 -12.42 14.08
C SER A 136 9.39 -13.95 14.01
N LYS A 137 9.61 -14.59 15.16
CA LYS A 137 9.55 -16.07 15.30
C LYS A 137 8.27 -16.55 15.96
N SER A 138 7.48 -15.65 16.54
CA SER A 138 6.25 -16.00 17.26
C SER A 138 5.00 -15.91 16.39
N LEU A 139 5.03 -15.12 15.32
CA LEU A 139 3.87 -14.91 14.45
C LEU A 139 3.82 -15.96 13.35
N ALA A 140 2.68 -16.65 13.24
CA ALA A 140 2.31 -17.32 12.00
C ALA A 140 1.87 -16.27 10.97
N TYR A 141 2.38 -16.39 9.75
CA TYR A 141 2.25 -15.38 8.71
C TYR A 141 1.83 -16.00 7.38
N GLY A 142 1.38 -15.18 6.45
CA GLY A 142 0.99 -15.55 5.11
C GLY A 142 0.33 -14.39 4.38
N VAL A 143 -0.77 -14.66 3.69
CA VAL A 143 -1.49 -13.69 2.86
C VAL A 143 -2.98 -13.80 3.15
N ALA A 144 -3.64 -12.65 3.28
CA ALA A 144 -5.09 -12.60 3.41
C ALA A 144 -5.76 -12.86 2.06
N PHE A 145 -5.39 -12.10 1.03
CA PHE A 145 -5.87 -12.32 -0.34
C PHE A 145 -4.84 -11.84 -1.36
N ILE A 146 -4.98 -12.35 -2.58
CA ILE A 146 -4.34 -11.81 -3.78
C ILE A 146 -5.40 -11.63 -4.85
N LYS A 147 -5.41 -10.49 -5.54
CA LYS A 147 -6.23 -10.26 -6.73
C LYS A 147 -5.33 -9.89 -7.88
N LEU A 148 -5.58 -10.50 -9.01
CA LEU A 148 -4.84 -10.31 -10.24
C LEU A 148 -5.81 -9.69 -11.24
N HIS A 149 -5.34 -8.68 -11.96
CA HIS A 149 -6.16 -7.97 -12.95
C HIS A 149 -5.54 -8.11 -14.33
N SER A 150 -6.36 -8.41 -15.33
CA SER A 150 -5.94 -8.43 -16.72
C SER A 150 -5.84 -6.99 -17.26
N PRO A 151 -5.12 -6.78 -18.39
CA PRO A 151 -5.11 -5.48 -19.06
C PRO A 151 -6.54 -5.04 -19.41
N PRO A 152 -6.84 -3.74 -19.36
CA PRO A 152 -8.11 -3.25 -19.88
C PRO A 152 -8.22 -3.58 -21.37
N ASP A 153 -9.39 -4.04 -21.81
CA ASP A 153 -9.67 -4.24 -23.23
C ASP A 153 -9.45 -2.92 -23.99
N ALA A 154 -8.89 -3.00 -25.19
CA ALA A 154 -8.56 -1.82 -26.00
C ALA A 154 -9.78 -0.96 -26.38
N ASP A 155 -11.00 -1.51 -26.26
CA ASP A 155 -12.26 -0.78 -26.47
C ASP A 155 -12.76 -0.06 -25.21
N ASP A 156 -12.18 -0.34 -24.04
CA ASP A 156 -12.44 0.37 -22.78
C ASP A 156 -11.34 1.41 -22.56
N VAL A 157 -11.13 2.25 -23.57
CA VAL A 157 -10.45 3.53 -23.34
C VAL A 157 -11.38 4.29 -22.40
N PRO A 158 -11.00 4.59 -21.14
CA PRO A 158 -11.71 5.63 -20.44
C PRO A 158 -11.46 6.85 -21.30
N VAL A 159 -12.50 7.31 -22.00
CA VAL A 159 -12.49 8.61 -22.64
C VAL A 159 -12.08 9.55 -21.53
N SER A 160 -10.81 9.95 -21.55
CA SER A 160 -10.29 11.03 -20.76
C SER A 160 -10.93 12.27 -21.37
N THR A 161 -12.23 12.43 -21.13
CA THR A 161 -12.81 13.75 -21.13
C THR A 161 -11.94 14.49 -20.12
N PRO A 162 -11.15 15.50 -20.53
CA PRO A 162 -10.65 16.45 -19.55
C PRO A 162 -11.88 16.87 -18.74
N PRO A 163 -11.78 17.01 -17.40
CA PRO A 163 -12.90 17.49 -16.63
C PRO A 163 -13.28 18.83 -17.23
N LYS A 164 -14.36 18.85 -18.02
CA LYS A 164 -15.06 20.07 -18.37
C LYS A 164 -15.54 20.55 -17.02
N LEU A 165 -14.75 21.46 -16.44
CA LEU A 165 -15.16 22.30 -15.35
C LEU A 165 -16.51 22.88 -15.78
N THR A 166 -17.60 22.28 -15.30
CA THR A 166 -18.89 22.91 -15.32
C THR A 166 -18.68 24.18 -14.52
N LYS A 167 -18.71 25.29 -15.25
CA LYS A 167 -18.60 26.65 -14.77
C LYS A 167 -19.57 26.81 -13.60
N LEU A 168 -19.05 26.60 -12.40
CA LEU A 168 -19.72 26.82 -11.13
C LEU A 168 -19.87 28.33 -10.98
N GLY A 169 -21.12 28.80 -10.91
CA GLY A 169 -21.44 30.16 -10.53
C GLY A 169 -21.63 31.14 -11.70
N GLN A 170 -22.85 31.19 -12.25
CA GLN A 170 -23.38 32.45 -12.76
C GLN A 170 -23.86 33.28 -11.55
N PHE A 171 -22.93 33.92 -10.84
CA PHE A 171 -23.32 35.02 -9.96
C PHE A 171 -23.44 36.25 -10.84
N ARG A 172 -24.68 36.62 -11.20
CA ARG A 172 -24.95 37.96 -11.78
C ARG A 172 -24.93 38.94 -10.61
N VAL A 173 -23.79 39.56 -10.39
CA VAL A 173 -23.73 40.79 -9.59
C VAL A 173 -24.54 41.84 -10.34
N ARG A 174 -25.67 42.24 -9.75
CA ARG A 174 -26.48 43.34 -10.23
C ARG A 174 -25.75 44.63 -9.86
N ASP A 175 -25.37 45.40 -10.87
CA ASP A 175 -24.87 46.76 -10.69
C ASP A 175 -25.96 47.61 -10.04
N GLU A 176 -25.73 47.98 -8.79
CA GLU A 176 -26.20 49.24 -8.24
C GLU A 176 -25.06 49.84 -7.43
N SER A 177 -24.57 51.00 -7.89
CA SER A 177 -23.63 51.86 -7.17
C SER A 177 -24.38 53.12 -6.75
N PRO A 178 -23.90 53.94 -5.77
CA PRO A 178 -22.64 53.86 -5.00
C PRO A 178 -22.80 54.15 -3.49
N SER A 179 -22.02 53.49 -2.62
CA SER A 179 -21.63 54.09 -1.34
C SER A 179 -20.37 53.44 -0.75
N SER A 180 -19.26 54.15 -0.89
CA SER A 180 -18.14 54.24 0.07
C SER A 180 -17.69 52.98 0.83
N GLY A 181 -16.52 52.46 0.40
CA GLY A 181 -15.40 52.23 1.32
C GLY A 181 -15.16 50.81 1.83
N SER A 182 -14.42 50.01 1.05
CA SER A 182 -13.15 49.36 1.43
C SER A 182 -12.83 48.29 0.38
N ASP A 183 -11.96 48.63 -0.57
CA ASP A 183 -11.56 47.74 -1.66
C ASP A 183 -10.60 46.67 -1.12
N ILE A 184 -11.07 45.43 -0.96
CA ILE A 184 -10.25 44.30 -0.53
C ILE A 184 -9.60 43.71 -1.79
N GLN A 185 -8.38 44.13 -2.08
CA GLN A 185 -7.59 43.62 -3.20
C GLN A 185 -7.19 42.16 -2.95
N PRO A 186 -7.45 41.23 -3.90
CA PRO A 186 -6.98 39.85 -3.81
C PRO A 186 -5.44 39.81 -3.77
N GLY A 187 -4.88 39.37 -2.64
CA GLY A 187 -3.43 39.29 -2.43
C GLY A 187 -2.90 40.07 -1.21
N SER A 188 -3.73 40.87 -0.53
CA SER A 188 -3.33 41.66 0.64
C SER A 188 -3.15 40.86 1.95
N LEU A 189 -3.37 39.53 1.95
CA LEU A 189 -3.28 38.69 3.15
C LEU A 189 -1.88 38.12 3.44
N PHE A 190 -0.86 38.45 2.64
CA PHE A 190 0.49 37.89 2.80
C PHE A 190 1.61 38.91 3.05
N PHE A 191 1.29 40.20 3.16
CA PHE A 191 2.26 41.26 3.46
C PHE A 191 1.87 42.00 4.74
N GLY A 192 2.13 41.37 5.88
CA GLY A 192 1.76 41.93 7.19
C GLY A 192 2.46 41.24 8.35
N ARG A 193 3.76 40.99 8.23
CA ARG A 193 4.60 40.58 9.36
C ARG A 193 5.96 41.20 9.21
N ASP A 194 6.10 42.42 9.72
CA ASP A 194 7.10 42.73 10.73
C ASP A 194 6.95 44.18 11.23
N SER A 195 7.12 44.32 12.55
CA SER A 195 7.44 45.56 13.31
C SER A 195 6.31 46.48 13.78
N ALA A 196 5.88 46.31 15.03
CA ALA A 196 5.83 47.42 15.99
C ALA A 196 5.94 46.91 17.43
N ALA A 197 6.94 47.43 18.12
CA ALA A 197 7.42 47.05 19.43
C ALA A 197 6.65 47.75 20.58
N LYS A 198 6.69 47.10 21.75
CA LYS A 198 6.74 47.65 23.12
C LYS A 198 5.54 48.48 23.62
N THR A 199 4.90 47.93 24.66
CA THR A 199 4.59 48.71 25.87
C THR A 199 4.93 47.90 27.11
N SER A 200 5.58 48.59 28.04
CA SER A 200 6.34 48.09 29.18
C SER A 200 5.60 48.33 30.48
N THR A 201 5.50 47.30 31.33
CA THR A 201 5.45 47.34 32.80
C THR A 201 5.66 45.88 33.23
N GLY A 202 6.73 45.43 33.87
CA GLY A 202 7.54 46.04 34.90
C GLY A 202 7.33 45.22 36.17
N LEU A 203 8.10 44.16 36.38
CA LEU A 203 8.26 43.49 37.68
C LEU A 203 9.65 42.86 37.77
N LYS A 204 10.31 43.20 38.86
CA LYS A 204 11.76 43.16 39.12
C LYS A 204 12.31 41.74 39.24
N GLY A 205 13.47 41.52 38.63
CA GLY A 205 14.38 40.45 39.03
C GLY A 205 15.17 40.86 40.28
N ASN A 206 15.34 39.92 41.21
CA ASN A 206 16.40 39.95 42.20
C ASN A 206 17.40 38.85 41.86
N ALA A 207 18.66 39.24 41.71
CA ALA A 207 19.81 38.34 41.69
C ALA A 207 20.59 38.47 43.00
N LEU A 208 21.27 37.37 43.34
CA LEU A 208 22.43 37.21 44.23
C LEU A 208 22.18 37.05 45.74
N HIS A 209 22.50 35.84 46.22
CA HIS A 209 23.69 35.66 47.06
C HIS A 209 24.33 34.28 46.86
N ARG A 210 25.65 34.30 46.62
CA ARG A 210 26.60 33.17 46.64
C ARG A 210 26.65 32.54 48.03
N ILE A 211 26.84 31.22 48.12
CA ILE A 211 27.82 30.66 49.06
C ILE A 211 28.38 29.31 48.58
N ASN A 212 29.70 29.19 48.71
CA ASN A 212 30.57 28.04 48.46
C ASN A 212 30.24 26.82 49.34
N GLY A 213 30.61 25.63 48.86
CA GLY A 213 30.62 24.43 49.69
C GLY A 213 31.27 23.22 49.01
N HIS A 214 32.60 23.27 48.85
CA HIS A 214 33.46 22.10 48.70
C HIS A 214 33.26 21.17 49.91
N CYS A 215 33.13 19.86 49.71
CA CYS A 215 33.78 18.85 50.56
C CYS A 215 33.59 17.43 49.99
N LEU A 216 34.75 16.84 49.67
CA LEU A 216 35.16 15.43 49.77
C LEU A 216 34.30 14.34 49.10
#